data_AF-A0A9D7NW24-F1
#
_entry.id   AF-A0A9D7NW24-F1
#
_cell.length_a   1.000
_cell.length_b   1.000
_cell.length_c   1.000
_cell.angle_alpha   90.00
_cell.angle_beta   90.00
_cell.angle_gamma   90.00
#
_symmetry.space_group_name_H-M   'P 1'
#
loop_
_entity.id
_entity.type
_entity.pdbx_description
1 polymer ?
#
loop_
_entity_poly.entity_id
_entity_poly.type
_entity_poly.pdbx_seq_one_letter_code
_entity_poly.pdbx_strand_id
1 'polypeptide(L)'
;MNWQPIETAPKTRKVIVHYLNELGKSRTAMACYYVKHHLEMDGDYTEFADYDEASGTYYAPEGWYEEHDSDYPMERISQPTHWMPLPAPPQVTASHSGKAL
;
A
#
# COMPACT_ATOMS: atom_id res chain seq x y z
N MET A 1 19.74 1.48 1.78
CA MET A 1 18.48 2.03 1.24
C MET A 1 18.27 3.36 1.90
N ASN A 2 17.99 4.42 1.13
CA ASN A 2 17.89 5.78 1.65
C ASN A 2 16.47 6.29 1.43
N TRP A 3 15.99 7.11 2.37
CA TRP A 3 14.75 7.85 2.24
C TRP A 3 14.84 8.85 1.09
N GLN A 4 13.78 8.93 0.30
CA GLN A 4 13.64 9.80 -0.86
C GLN A 4 12.36 10.63 -0.74
N PRO A 5 12.30 11.84 -1.33
CA PRO A 5 11.06 12.63 -1.36
C PRO A 5 9.90 11.83 -1.96
N ILE A 6 8.72 11.92 -1.36
CA ILE A 6 7.55 11.13 -1.77
C ILE A 6 7.15 11.34 -3.24
N GLU A 7 7.45 12.50 -3.80
CA GLU A 7 7.14 12.89 -5.17
C GLU A 7 7.92 12.06 -6.21
N THR A 8 9.02 11.40 -5.80
CA THR A 8 9.81 10.52 -6.67
C THR A 8 9.41 9.06 -6.56
N ALA A 9 8.41 8.74 -5.72
CA ALA A 9 8.02 7.36 -5.49
C ALA A 9 7.35 6.74 -6.73
N PRO A 10 7.60 5.45 -7.02
CA PRO A 10 6.86 4.75 -8.06
C PRO A 10 5.39 4.65 -7.66
N LYS A 11 4.49 4.93 -8.61
CA LYS A 11 3.06 4.62 -8.48
C LYS A 11 2.84 3.12 -8.71
N THR A 12 1.72 2.60 -8.19
CA THR A 12 1.26 1.20 -8.34
C THR A 12 2.29 0.13 -7.94
N ARG A 13 3.20 0.47 -7.02
CA ARG A 13 4.21 -0.44 -6.46
C ARG A 13 4.30 -0.27 -4.95
N LYS A 14 4.37 -1.41 -4.23
CA LYS A 14 4.56 -1.45 -2.78
C LYS A 14 5.94 -0.89 -2.40
N VAL A 15 5.95 0.08 -1.49
CA VAL A 15 7.13 0.76 -0.93
C VAL A 15 6.96 0.92 0.58
N ILE A 16 8.00 1.35 1.28
CA ILE A 16 7.86 1.84 2.66
C ILE A 16 7.73 3.36 2.60
N VAL A 17 6.74 3.92 3.27
CA VAL A 17 6.55 5.38 3.39
C VAL A 17 6.78 5.84 4.82
N HIS A 18 7.17 7.10 4.99
CA HIS A 18 7.18 7.82 6.25
C HIS A 18 6.13 8.94 6.22
N TYR A 19 5.33 9.06 7.28
CA TYR A 19 4.33 10.10 7.44
C TYR A 19 4.20 10.52 8.90
N LEU A 20 3.53 11.65 9.15
CA LEU A 20 3.07 12.02 10.48
C LEU A 20 1.61 11.61 10.59
N ASN A 21 1.24 10.89 11.65
CA ASN A 21 -0.17 10.68 11.93
C ASN A 21 -0.85 11.98 12.40
N GLU A 22 -2.17 11.95 12.60
CA GLU A 22 -2.95 13.13 12.99
C GLU A 22 -2.49 13.78 14.30
N LEU A 23 -1.80 13.03 15.17
CA LEU A 23 -1.20 13.53 16.41
C LEU A 23 0.22 14.09 16.22
N GLY A 24 0.68 14.24 14.97
CA GLY A 24 2.02 14.70 14.62
C GLY A 24 3.13 13.69 14.94
N LYS A 25 2.79 12.41 15.20
CA LYS A 25 3.78 11.39 15.53
C LYS A 25 4.29 10.70 14.27
N SER A 26 5.61 10.57 14.18
CA SER A 26 6.28 9.83 13.10
C SER A 26 5.80 8.38 13.02
N ARG A 27 5.50 7.94 11.81
CA ARG A 27 5.10 6.57 11.46
C ARG A 27 5.77 6.14 10.17
N THR A 28 5.91 4.83 10.04
CA THR A 28 6.27 4.18 8.78
C THR A 28 5.29 3.07 8.49
N ALA A 29 4.92 2.89 7.23
CA ALA A 29 4.03 1.82 6.78
C ALA A 29 4.51 1.26 5.42
N MET A 30 4.14 0.02 5.10
CA MET A 30 4.14 -0.41 3.71
C MET A 30 2.95 0.25 3.02
N ALA A 31 3.16 0.80 1.83
CA ALA A 31 2.11 1.52 1.13
C ALA A 31 2.25 1.40 -0.39
N CYS A 32 1.16 1.68 -1.09
CA CYS A 32 1.10 1.82 -2.54
C CYS A 32 0.33 3.08 -2.91
N TYR A 33 0.77 3.78 -3.95
CA TYR A 33 -0.03 4.83 -4.57
C TYR A 33 -0.94 4.23 -5.63
N TYR A 34 -2.24 4.28 -5.36
CA TYR A 34 -3.27 3.84 -6.30
C TYR A 34 -3.75 5.02 -7.14
N VAL A 35 -3.69 4.83 -8.47
CA VAL A 35 -4.34 5.72 -9.43
C VAL A 35 -5.83 5.40 -9.51
N LYS A 36 -6.62 6.28 -10.13
CA LYS A 36 -8.05 6.04 -10.36
C LYS A 36 -8.31 4.67 -10.98
N HIS A 37 -9.39 4.03 -10.52
CA HIS A 37 -9.90 2.75 -11.01
C HIS A 37 -8.92 1.57 -10.86
N HIS A 38 -7.98 1.65 -9.92
CA HIS A 38 -7.00 0.57 -9.68
C HIS A 38 -7.28 -0.23 -8.40
N LEU A 39 -7.92 0.39 -7.41
CA LEU A 39 -8.27 -0.26 -6.15
C LEU A 39 -9.79 -0.33 -6.04
N GLU A 40 -10.36 -1.50 -6.33
CA GLU A 40 -11.78 -1.78 -6.13
C GLU A 40 -12.11 -1.77 -4.63
N MET A 41 -13.30 -1.27 -4.30
CA MET A 41 -13.85 -1.29 -2.95
C MET A 41 -15.23 -1.93 -2.97
N ASP A 42 -15.53 -2.69 -1.92
CA ASP A 42 -16.80 -3.37 -1.75
C ASP A 42 -17.36 -3.19 -0.33
N GLY A 43 -18.59 -3.68 -0.15
CA GLY A 43 -19.25 -3.75 1.15
C GLY A 43 -19.41 -2.39 1.85
N ASP A 44 -19.09 -2.37 3.14
CA ASP A 44 -19.27 -1.19 4.01
C ASP A 44 -18.29 -0.05 3.70
N TYR A 45 -17.30 -0.27 2.81
CA TYR A 45 -16.26 0.72 2.49
C TYR A 45 -16.58 1.59 1.28
N THR A 46 -17.74 1.39 0.64
CA THR A 46 -18.15 2.17 -0.54
C THR A 46 -18.51 3.62 -0.21
N GLU A 47 -18.72 3.97 1.06
CA GLU A 47 -19.13 5.33 1.48
C GLU A 47 -18.07 6.41 1.17
N PHE A 48 -16.80 6.01 1.05
CA PHE A 48 -15.67 6.89 0.70
C PHE A 48 -15.12 6.63 -0.71
N ALA A 49 -15.79 5.77 -1.48
CA ALA A 49 -15.34 5.34 -2.80
C ALA A 49 -15.95 6.19 -3.92
N ASP A 50 -15.21 6.33 -5.02
CA ASP A 50 -15.69 6.90 -6.27
C ASP A 50 -16.43 5.81 -7.07
N TYR A 51 -17.71 6.05 -7.41
CA TYR A 51 -18.47 5.14 -8.26
C TYR A 51 -18.17 5.39 -9.73
N ASP A 52 -17.78 4.33 -10.45
CA ASP A 52 -17.60 4.36 -11.90
C ASP A 52 -18.82 3.74 -12.60
N GLU A 53 -19.67 4.58 -13.22
CA GLU A 53 -20.89 4.12 -13.89
C GLU A 53 -20.60 3.15 -15.05
N ALA A 54 -19.43 3.25 -15.69
CA ALA A 54 -19.09 2.43 -16.85
C ALA A 54 -18.84 0.96 -16.48
N SER A 55 -18.14 0.71 -15.36
CA SER A 55 -17.90 -0.63 -14.84
C SER A 55 -18.96 -1.11 -13.84
N GLY A 56 -19.70 -0.18 -13.22
CA GLY A 56 -20.62 -0.50 -12.13
C GLY A 56 -19.91 -0.82 -10.82
N THR A 57 -18.67 -0.33 -10.65
CA THR A 57 -17.78 -0.66 -9.54
C THR A 57 -17.43 0.59 -8.73
N TYR A 58 -17.25 0.42 -7.42
CA TYR A 58 -16.72 1.44 -6.53
C TYR A 58 -15.20 1.31 -6.44
N TYR A 59 -14.49 2.43 -6.53
CA TYR A 59 -13.04 2.47 -6.42
C TYR A 59 -12.58 3.41 -5.33
N ALA A 60 -11.48 3.09 -4.67
CA ALA A 60 -10.84 4.00 -3.77
C ALA A 60 -10.39 5.27 -4.52
N PRO A 61 -10.53 6.47 -3.93
CA PRO A 61 -9.98 7.69 -4.50
C PRO A 61 -8.48 7.57 -4.76
N GLU A 62 -7.96 8.30 -5.74
CA GLU A 62 -6.52 8.33 -6.01
C GLU A 62 -5.73 8.80 -4.76
N GLY A 63 -4.67 8.07 -4.42
CA GLY A 63 -3.87 8.38 -3.24
C GLY A 63 -2.98 7.26 -2.73
N TRP A 64 -2.36 7.52 -1.57
CA TRP A 64 -1.55 6.55 -0.84
C TRP A 64 -2.41 5.73 0.11
N TYR A 65 -2.21 4.42 0.09
CA TYR A 65 -2.90 3.48 0.96
C TYR A 65 -1.90 2.55 1.64
N GLU A 66 -2.15 2.23 2.90
CA GLU A 66 -1.44 1.19 3.62
C GLU A 66 -1.67 -0.17 2.94
N GLU A 67 -0.62 -0.96 2.85
CA GLU A 67 -0.58 -2.18 2.06
C GLU A 67 -0.21 -3.38 2.92
N HIS A 68 -1.11 -4.35 2.97
CA HIS A 68 -0.92 -5.61 3.68
C HIS A 68 -1.65 -6.74 2.97
N ASP A 69 -1.18 -7.97 3.13
CA ASP A 69 -1.71 -9.13 2.42
C ASP A 69 -2.91 -9.77 3.17
N SER A 70 -3.69 -8.95 3.87
CA SER A 70 -4.90 -9.38 4.59
C SER A 70 -6.16 -8.94 3.86
N ASP A 71 -7.28 -9.60 4.14
CA ASP A 71 -8.59 -9.29 3.55
C ASP A 71 -9.25 -8.03 4.15
N TYR A 72 -8.56 -7.33 5.06
CA TYR A 72 -9.04 -6.08 5.61
C TYR A 72 -8.90 -4.94 4.60
N PRO A 73 -9.76 -3.90 4.69
CA PRO A 73 -9.63 -2.73 3.83
C PRO A 73 -8.26 -2.07 4.01
N MET A 74 -7.73 -1.54 2.93
CA MET A 74 -6.53 -0.72 2.97
C MET A 74 -6.86 0.70 3.46
N GLU A 75 -6.18 1.15 4.51
CA GLU A 75 -6.38 2.49 5.06
C GLU A 75 -5.66 3.57 4.23
N ARG A 76 -6.29 4.72 4.07
CA ARG A 76 -5.70 5.85 3.34
C ARG A 76 -4.65 6.57 4.20
N ILE A 77 -3.51 6.89 3.61
CA ILE A 77 -2.44 7.69 4.23
C ILE A 77 -2.51 9.12 3.67
N SER A 78 -2.85 10.09 4.51
CA SER A 78 -3.21 11.44 4.03
C SER A 78 -2.01 12.26 3.52
N GLN A 79 -0.80 12.09 4.07
CA GLN A 79 0.36 12.93 3.72
C GLN A 79 1.71 12.23 3.99
N PRO A 80 2.09 11.20 3.21
CA PRO A 80 3.44 10.68 3.28
C PRO A 80 4.44 11.72 2.77
N THR A 81 5.63 11.73 3.37
CA THR A 81 6.68 12.73 3.14
C THR A 81 7.90 12.14 2.43
N HIS A 82 8.21 10.89 2.74
CA HIS A 82 9.36 10.18 2.17
C HIS A 82 9.01 8.73 1.89
N TRP A 83 9.76 8.11 1.00
CA TRP A 83 9.66 6.69 0.71
C TRP A 83 11.03 6.02 0.63
N MET A 84 11.03 4.70 0.75
CA MET A 84 12.17 3.85 0.41
C MET A 84 11.67 2.55 -0.25
N PRO A 85 12.46 1.92 -1.15
CA PRO A 85 12.08 0.62 -1.70
C PRO A 85 12.00 -0.43 -0.59
N LEU A 86 11.17 -1.45 -0.78
CA LEU A 86 11.21 -2.64 0.06
C LEU A 86 12.60 -3.27 0.01
N PRO A 87 13.09 -3.81 1.14
CA PRO A 87 14.32 -4.57 1.12
C PRO A 87 14.20 -5.80 0.25
N ALA A 88 15.32 -6.21 -0.36
CA ALA A 88 15.33 -7.47 -1.11
C ALA A 88 14.94 -8.61 -0.15
N PRO A 89 14.10 -9.56 -0.59
CA PRO A 89 13.79 -10.72 0.22
C PRO A 89 15.07 -11.53 0.49
N PRO A 90 15.12 -12.31 1.60
CA PRO A 90 16.24 -13.19 1.85
C PRO A 90 16.42 -14.17 0.68
N GLN A 91 17.68 -14.45 0.32
CA GLN A 91 17.98 -15.49 -0.66
C GLN A 91 17.63 -16.84 -0.04
N VAL A 92 16.64 -17.54 -0.60
CA VAL A 92 16.29 -18.88 -0.16
C VAL A 92 17.40 -19.83 -0.65
N THR A 93 18.40 -20.10 0.19
CA THR A 93 19.24 -21.28 -0.02
C THR A 93 18.37 -22.49 0.30
N ALA A 94 17.94 -23.21 -0.73
CA ALA A 94 17.19 -24.44 -0.57
C ALA A 94 18.03 -25.46 0.21
N SER A 95 17.88 -25.49 1.52
CA SER A 95 18.34 -26.57 2.38
C SER A 95 17.22 -26.92 3.35
N HIS A 96 16.25 -27.67 2.84
CA HIS A 96 15.35 -28.47 3.66
C HIS A 96 15.31 -29.89 3.09
N SER A 97 16.30 -30.69 3.48
CA SER A 97 16.18 -32.15 3.53
C SER A 97 15.28 -32.52 4.71
N GLY A 98 13.97 -32.34 4.55
CA GLY A 98 12.96 -32.83 5.49
C GLY A 98 12.39 -34.14 4.96
N LYS A 99 12.72 -35.26 5.61
CA LYS A 99 12.23 -36.61 5.27
C LYS A 99 10.69 -36.63 5.28
N ALA A 100 10.11 -37.24 4.24
CA ALA A 100 8.73 -37.71 4.25
C ALA A 100 8.54 -38.73 5.38
N LEU A 101 7.46 -38.57 6.15
CA LEU A 101 6.81 -39.62 6.94
C LEU A 101 5.47 -39.92 6.28
#